data_AF-A0AAV5CYU6-F1
#
_entry.id   AF-A0AAV5CYU6-F1
#
_cell.length_a   1.000
_cell.length_b   1.000
_cell.length_c   1.000
_cell.angle_alpha   90.00
_cell.angle_beta   90.00
_cell.angle_gamma   90.00
#
_symmetry.space_group_name_H-M   'P 1'
#
loop_
_entity.id
_entity.type
_entity.pdbx_description
1 polymer ?
#
loop_
_entity_poly.entity_id
_entity_poly.type
_entity_poly.pdbx_seq_one_letter_code
_entity_poly.pdbx_strand_id
1 'polypeptide(L)'
;MTDGSTASTSTSAALALINNPFPVRSNSFCTATRSNFRQIHDRYSSVLQSIRSSQRKVAQKIKVLKALKKLFKTCLVVACAAAAVIAIGAAPHLMFLGLLIGPAAVGLCPIALKRRRVTASAADNKKPHGMATSLLRLREQLDAAAKGTFVLGRDLDTVSHLVALLSDGMEREIAMAMCCVERVEERRSVVEMVKELRRSCSSSRRLAEELEEHVCLCLATIHRARGLVIQEISKEE
;
A
#
# COMPACT_ATOMS: atom_id res chain seq x y z
N MET A 1 3.82 -74.87 -22.28
CA MET A 1 3.50 -74.24 -23.57
C MET A 1 2.37 -73.26 -23.33
N THR A 2 2.69 -72.13 -22.70
CA THR A 2 1.73 -71.09 -22.29
C THR A 2 2.51 -69.78 -22.20
N ASP A 3 2.61 -69.05 -23.30
CA ASP A 3 2.99 -67.64 -23.31
C ASP A 3 2.47 -67.03 -24.62
N GLY A 4 1.45 -66.18 -24.53
CA GLY A 4 0.86 -65.56 -25.71
C GLY A 4 -0.33 -64.63 -25.49
N SER A 5 -0.67 -64.27 -24.25
CA SER A 5 -1.89 -63.48 -23.97
C SER A 5 -1.66 -62.10 -23.34
N THR A 6 -0.44 -61.79 -22.88
CA THR A 6 -0.14 -60.51 -22.20
C THR A 6 0.44 -59.42 -23.12
N ALA A 7 0.93 -59.77 -24.31
CA ALA A 7 1.52 -58.83 -25.25
C ALA A 7 0.48 -58.05 -26.08
N SER A 8 -0.69 -58.63 -26.33
CA SER A 8 -1.76 -58.09 -27.17
C SER A 8 -2.60 -57.01 -26.48
N THR A 9 -2.70 -57.03 -25.15
CA THR A 9 -3.43 -56.00 -24.38
C THR A 9 -2.64 -54.69 -24.29
N SER A 10 -1.31 -54.77 -24.22
CA SER A 10 -0.41 -53.60 -24.11
C SER A 10 -0.30 -52.82 -25.42
N THR A 11 -0.35 -53.50 -26.57
CA THR A 11 -0.35 -52.86 -27.90
C THR A 11 -1.70 -52.23 -28.24
N SER A 12 -2.81 -52.84 -27.80
CA SER A 12 -4.16 -52.27 -27.94
C SER A 12 -4.34 -50.96 -27.17
N ALA A 13 -3.82 -50.88 -25.93
CA ALA A 13 -3.85 -49.64 -25.14
C ALA A 13 -2.94 -48.53 -25.73
N ALA A 14 -1.79 -48.91 -26.28
CA ALA A 14 -0.90 -47.98 -26.98
C ALA A 14 -1.50 -47.44 -28.29
N LEU A 15 -2.22 -48.28 -29.05
CA LEU A 15 -2.94 -47.88 -30.27
C LEU A 15 -4.19 -47.03 -29.96
N ALA A 16 -4.86 -47.26 -28.83
CA ALA A 16 -5.99 -46.45 -28.39
C ALA A 16 -5.59 -44.99 -28.04
N LEU A 17 -4.34 -44.78 -27.60
CA LEU A 17 -3.74 -43.45 -27.39
C LEU A 17 -3.36 -42.75 -28.70
N ILE A 18 -3.16 -43.51 -29.79
CA ILE A 18 -2.80 -42.99 -31.12
C ILE A 18 -4.05 -42.56 -31.90
N ASN A 19 -5.16 -43.28 -31.75
CA ASN A 19 -6.41 -43.02 -32.49
C ASN A 19 -7.33 -41.96 -31.88
N ASN A 20 -7.05 -41.48 -30.67
CA ASN A 20 -7.71 -40.30 -30.13
C ASN A 20 -6.67 -39.18 -30.08
N PRO A 21 -6.74 -38.16 -30.95
CA PRO A 21 -5.93 -36.97 -30.75
C PRO A 21 -6.31 -36.44 -29.39
N PHE A 22 -5.38 -36.52 -28.44
CA PHE A 22 -5.55 -35.84 -27.16
C PHE A 22 -5.95 -34.41 -27.49
N PRO A 23 -7.12 -33.91 -27.05
CA PRO A 23 -7.41 -32.50 -27.22
C PRO A 23 -6.26 -31.78 -26.55
N VAL A 24 -5.44 -31.08 -27.35
CA VAL A 24 -4.33 -30.29 -26.86
C VAL A 24 -4.94 -29.31 -25.87
N ARG A 25 -4.79 -29.62 -24.57
CA ARG A 25 -5.35 -28.81 -23.51
C ARG A 25 -4.66 -27.47 -23.61
N SER A 26 -5.44 -26.43 -23.90
CA SER A 26 -4.92 -25.07 -23.94
C SER A 26 -4.33 -24.71 -22.57
N ASN A 27 -3.21 -24.00 -22.58
CA ASN A 27 -2.56 -23.51 -21.37
C ASN A 27 -3.58 -22.73 -20.51
N SER A 28 -3.92 -23.22 -19.32
CA SER A 28 -4.88 -22.56 -18.42
C SER A 28 -4.29 -21.30 -17.75
N PHE A 29 -2.97 -21.18 -17.75
CA PHE A 29 -2.22 -19.97 -17.38
C PHE A 29 -1.89 -19.11 -18.61
N CYS A 30 -2.66 -19.22 -19.69
CA CYS A 30 -2.48 -18.46 -20.92
C CYS A 30 -2.51 -16.93 -20.72
N THR A 31 -2.22 -16.21 -21.80
CA THR A 31 -2.14 -14.74 -21.86
C THR A 31 -3.29 -14.03 -21.14
N ALA A 32 -4.50 -14.57 -21.17
CA ALA A 32 -5.65 -14.03 -20.45
C ALA A 32 -5.41 -14.01 -18.92
N THR A 33 -5.08 -15.13 -18.30
CA THR A 33 -4.77 -15.23 -16.86
C THR A 33 -3.61 -14.30 -16.46
N ARG A 34 -2.54 -14.26 -17.27
CA ARG A 34 -1.38 -13.38 -17.06
C ARG A 34 -1.77 -11.89 -17.15
N SER A 35 -2.62 -11.52 -18.11
CA SER A 35 -3.09 -10.15 -18.29
C SER A 35 -3.99 -9.67 -17.15
N ASN A 36 -4.87 -10.53 -16.64
CA ASN A 36 -5.70 -10.25 -15.46
C ASN A 36 -4.84 -10.02 -14.22
N PHE A 37 -3.85 -10.89 -13.99
CA PHE A 37 -2.94 -10.75 -12.86
C PHE A 37 -2.12 -9.46 -12.94
N ARG A 38 -1.60 -9.15 -14.13
CA ARG A 38 -0.90 -7.88 -14.40
C ARG A 38 -1.79 -6.67 -14.13
N GLN A 39 -3.06 -6.70 -14.51
CA GLN A 39 -3.99 -5.61 -14.22
C GLN A 39 -4.21 -5.42 -12.72
N ILE A 40 -4.35 -6.52 -11.95
CA ILE A 40 -4.47 -6.48 -10.49
C ILE A 40 -3.20 -5.86 -9.88
N HIS A 41 -2.03 -6.32 -10.32
CA HIS A 41 -0.73 -5.83 -9.88
C HIS A 41 -0.53 -4.33 -10.20
N ASP A 42 -0.88 -3.87 -11.39
CA ASP A 42 -0.76 -2.47 -11.81
C ASP A 42 -1.63 -1.55 -10.93
N ARG A 43 -2.89 -1.94 -10.70
CA ARG A 43 -3.80 -1.21 -9.80
C ARG A 43 -3.24 -1.13 -8.38
N TYR A 44 -2.69 -2.23 -7.92
CA TYR A 44 -2.11 -2.33 -6.60
C TYR A 44 -0.86 -1.44 -6.43
N SER A 45 0.03 -1.47 -7.42
CA SER A 45 1.22 -0.63 -7.49
C SER A 45 0.88 0.87 -7.46
N SER A 46 -0.19 1.26 -8.15
CA SER A 46 -0.72 2.63 -8.10
C SER A 46 -1.18 3.02 -6.70
N VAL A 47 -1.92 2.14 -6.00
CA VAL A 47 -2.33 2.36 -4.62
C VAL A 47 -1.12 2.51 -3.69
N LEU A 48 -0.11 1.63 -3.80
CA LEU A 48 1.13 1.73 -3.02
C LEU A 48 1.84 3.08 -3.23
N GLN A 49 1.92 3.53 -4.48
CA GLN A 49 2.52 4.82 -4.82
C GLN A 49 1.73 5.98 -4.21
N SER A 50 0.39 5.91 -4.23
CA SER A 50 -0.46 6.93 -3.61
C SER A 50 -0.24 7.01 -2.10
N ILE A 51 -0.12 5.86 -1.41
CA ILE A 51 0.16 5.78 0.03
C ILE A 51 1.54 6.37 0.34
N ARG A 52 2.59 5.99 -0.41
CA ARG A 52 3.94 6.58 -0.24
C ARG A 52 3.93 8.09 -0.43
N SER A 53 3.21 8.59 -1.44
CA SER A 53 3.12 10.02 -1.71
C SER A 53 2.38 10.78 -0.59
N SER A 54 1.31 10.20 -0.05
CA SER A 54 0.53 10.81 1.03
C SER A 54 1.30 10.80 2.36
N GLN A 55 2.05 9.74 2.68
CA GLN A 55 2.99 9.72 3.80
C GLN A 55 3.98 10.89 3.73
N ARG A 56 4.57 11.13 2.55
CA ARG A 56 5.50 12.24 2.32
C ARG A 56 4.82 13.59 2.58
N LYS A 57 3.58 13.77 2.09
CA LYS A 57 2.78 14.99 2.32
C LYS A 57 2.47 15.21 3.81
N VAL A 58 2.05 14.17 4.53
CA VAL A 58 1.75 14.27 5.98
C VAL A 58 3.01 14.57 6.78
N ALA A 59 4.13 13.91 6.47
CA ALA A 59 5.41 14.20 7.10
C ALA A 59 5.85 15.65 6.90
N GLN A 60 5.66 16.20 5.69
CA GLN A 60 5.91 17.62 5.41
C GLN A 60 5.00 18.54 6.24
N LYS A 61 3.69 18.27 6.32
CA LYS A 61 2.75 19.08 7.13
C LYS A 61 3.12 19.07 8.62
N ILE A 62 3.52 17.93 9.17
CA ILE A 62 3.98 17.84 10.56
C ILE A 62 5.26 18.68 10.77
N LYS A 63 6.21 18.65 9.83
CA LYS A 63 7.43 19.48 9.90
C LYS A 63 7.09 20.98 9.92
N VAL A 64 6.19 21.42 9.04
CA VAL A 64 5.73 22.81 8.97
C VAL A 64 5.04 23.22 10.27
N LEU A 65 4.16 22.39 10.81
CA LEU A 65 3.47 22.69 12.07
C LEU A 65 4.45 22.81 13.26
N LYS A 66 5.49 21.97 13.31
CA LYS A 66 6.56 22.08 14.32
C LYS A 66 7.33 23.40 14.17
N ALA A 67 7.68 23.78 12.94
CA ALA A 67 8.37 25.04 12.66
C ALA A 67 7.50 26.25 13.05
N LEU A 68 6.22 26.25 12.70
CA LEU A 68 5.28 27.32 13.08
C LEU A 68 5.11 27.43 14.60
N LYS A 69 5.02 26.29 15.31
CA LYS A 69 4.99 26.28 16.78
C LYS A 69 6.28 26.84 17.38
N LYS A 70 7.44 26.57 16.79
CA LYS A 70 8.73 27.13 17.22
C LYS A 70 8.74 28.65 17.05
N LEU A 71 8.29 29.13 15.89
CA LEU A 71 8.24 30.57 15.58
C LEU A 71 7.24 31.32 16.48
N PHE A 72 6.07 30.74 16.73
CA PHE A 72 5.07 31.35 17.60
C PHE A 72 5.59 31.48 19.04
N LYS A 73 6.28 30.45 19.56
CA LYS A 73 6.92 30.51 20.88
C LYS A 73 7.97 31.63 20.95
N THR A 74 8.84 31.76 19.94
CA THR A 74 9.84 32.83 19.92
C THR A 74 9.22 34.22 19.77
N CYS A 75 8.21 34.37 18.91
CA CYS A 75 7.52 35.65 18.70
C CYS A 75 6.79 36.12 19.98
N LEU A 76 6.12 35.19 20.68
CA LEU A 76 5.42 35.51 21.92
C LEU A 76 6.36 36.02 23.01
N VAL A 77 7.54 35.39 23.16
CA VAL A 77 8.56 35.83 24.13
C VAL A 77 9.07 37.22 23.80
N VAL A 78 9.36 37.50 22.52
CA VAL A 78 9.84 38.81 22.07
C VAL A 78 8.78 39.89 22.26
N ALA A 79 7.53 39.63 21.90
CA ALA A 79 6.42 40.56 22.09
C ALA A 79 6.15 40.87 23.58
N CYS A 80 6.20 39.86 24.45
CA CYS A 80 6.09 40.07 25.90
C CYS A 80 7.24 40.91 26.45
N ALA A 81 8.47 40.66 26.01
CA ALA A 81 9.64 41.46 26.42
C ALA A 81 9.50 42.93 25.97
N ALA A 82 9.12 43.16 24.71
CA ALA A 82 8.92 44.51 24.17
C ALA A 82 7.80 45.29 24.91
N ALA A 83 6.68 44.63 25.22
CA ALA A 83 5.58 45.25 25.94
C ALA A 83 5.98 45.68 27.36
N ALA A 84 6.82 44.89 28.06
CA ALA A 84 7.33 45.24 29.38
C ALA A 84 8.22 46.49 29.34
N VAL A 85 9.07 46.64 28.31
CA VAL A 85 9.93 47.83 28.13
C VAL A 85 9.10 49.09 27.89
N ILE A 86 8.06 49.03 27.05
CA ILE A 86 7.17 50.17 26.78
C ILE A 86 6.41 50.59 28.05
N ALA A 87 5.93 49.62 28.85
CA ALA A 87 5.22 49.91 30.10
C ALA A 87 6.10 50.65 31.12
N ILE A 88 7.38 50.31 31.22
CA ILE A 88 8.32 50.98 32.13
C ILE A 88 8.69 52.38 31.63
N GLY A 89 8.84 52.56 30.31
CA GLY A 89 9.21 53.85 29.70
C GLY A 89 8.10 54.92 29.69
N ALA A 90 6.83 54.54 29.81
CA ALA A 90 5.71 55.49 29.84
C ALA A 90 5.47 56.12 31.22
N ALA A 91 5.92 55.49 32.31
CA ALA A 91 5.70 55.96 33.68
C ALA A 91 6.31 57.34 34.00
N PRO A 92 7.52 57.71 33.51
CA PRO A 92 8.11 59.02 33.80
C PRO A 92 7.44 60.18 33.05
N HIS A 93 6.97 59.95 31.83
CA HIS A 93 6.40 61.02 31.00
C HIS A 93 4.98 61.43 31.42
N LEU A 94 4.18 60.52 31.96
CA LEU A 94 2.87 60.85 32.53
C LEU A 94 2.98 61.64 33.85
N MET A 95 4.03 61.42 34.64
CA MET A 95 4.26 62.19 35.88
C MET A 95 4.74 63.63 35.59
N PHE A 96 5.47 63.85 34.50
CA PHE A 96 5.98 65.19 34.18
C PHE A 96 4.91 66.10 33.55
N LEU A 97 3.95 65.55 32.78
CA LEU A 97 2.89 66.34 32.14
C LEU A 97 1.71 66.65 33.09
N GLY A 98 1.51 65.85 34.14
CA GLY A 98 0.48 66.09 35.18
C GLY A 98 0.82 67.19 36.18
N LEU A 99 2.05 67.71 36.19
CA LEU A 99 2.49 68.75 37.12
C LEU A 99 2.38 70.18 36.54
N LEU A 100 2.17 70.33 35.23
CA LEU A 100 2.16 71.64 34.54
C LEU A 100 0.74 72.18 34.26
N ILE A 101 -0.31 71.44 34.60
CA ILE A 101 -1.71 71.90 34.55
C ILE A 101 -2.25 71.75 35.97
N GLY A 102 -2.46 72.89 36.64
CA GLY A 102 -2.81 72.96 38.06
C GLY A 102 -4.11 72.23 38.45
N PRO A 103 -4.36 72.02 39.75
CA PRO A 103 -5.47 71.23 40.25
C PRO A 103 -6.78 72.04 40.17
N ALA A 104 -7.38 72.14 38.99
CA ALA A 104 -8.68 72.76 38.79
C ALA A 104 -9.44 72.11 37.63
N ALA A 105 -9.59 70.78 37.68
CA ALA A 105 -10.61 70.05 36.90
C ALA A 105 -10.88 68.68 37.54
N VAL A 106 -11.45 68.69 38.74
CA VAL A 106 -12.28 67.57 39.18
C VAL A 106 -13.58 67.67 38.38
N GLY A 107 -13.79 66.75 37.45
CA GLY A 107 -15.07 66.61 36.77
C GLY A 107 -14.97 66.63 35.25
N LEU A 108 -14.51 65.54 34.66
CA LEU A 108 -15.28 64.86 33.61
C LEU A 108 -14.71 63.45 33.40
N CYS A 109 -15.53 62.44 33.72
CA CYS A 109 -15.31 61.09 33.26
C CYS A 109 -15.05 61.05 31.75
N PRO A 110 -14.28 60.07 31.29
CA PRO A 110 -14.70 59.31 30.14
C PRO A 110 -15.15 57.94 30.64
N ILE A 111 -16.48 57.81 30.78
CA ILE A 111 -17.15 56.55 30.53
C ILE A 111 -16.82 56.21 29.09
N ALA A 112 -15.80 55.38 28.88
CA ALA A 112 -15.53 54.55 27.70
C ALA A 112 -14.03 54.25 27.56
N LEU A 113 -13.37 53.77 28.62
CA LEU A 113 -12.41 52.72 28.39
C LEU A 113 -13.21 51.47 27.99
N LYS A 114 -13.68 51.45 26.73
CA LYS A 114 -13.75 50.18 26.02
C LYS A 114 -12.33 49.66 26.10
N ARG A 115 -12.07 48.79 27.09
CA ARG A 115 -11.11 47.70 26.95
C ARG A 115 -11.45 47.13 25.58
N ARG A 116 -10.73 47.58 24.56
CA ARG A 116 -10.57 46.81 23.35
C ARG A 116 -9.80 45.61 23.86
N ARG A 117 -10.54 44.64 24.43
CA ARG A 117 -10.21 43.26 24.18
C ARG A 117 -10.04 43.29 22.68
N VAL A 118 -8.79 43.22 22.24
CA VAL A 118 -8.52 42.62 20.96
C VAL A 118 -9.13 41.23 21.15
N THR A 119 -10.41 41.13 20.86
CA THR A 119 -11.05 39.89 20.49
C THR A 119 -10.26 39.54 19.25
N ALA A 120 -9.16 38.81 19.48
CA ALA A 120 -8.56 37.98 18.48
C ALA A 120 -9.75 37.31 17.81
N SER A 121 -9.87 37.63 16.54
CA SER A 121 -10.92 37.18 15.64
C SER A 121 -11.43 35.81 16.07
N ALA A 122 -12.75 35.67 16.14
CA ALA A 122 -13.44 34.39 16.13
C ALA A 122 -13.17 33.70 14.77
N ALA A 123 -11.90 33.39 14.51
CA ALA A 123 -11.51 32.32 13.62
C ALA A 123 -11.70 31.06 14.44
N ASP A 124 -12.68 30.25 14.02
CA ASP A 124 -12.91 28.86 14.40
C ASP A 124 -11.74 28.27 15.19
N ASN A 125 -11.84 28.25 16.51
CA ASN A 125 -10.81 27.77 17.43
C ASN A 125 -10.75 26.23 17.38
N LYS A 126 -10.47 25.66 16.20
CA LYS A 126 -9.90 24.32 16.12
C LYS A 126 -8.51 24.40 16.74
N LYS A 127 -8.44 24.10 18.03
CA LYS A 127 -7.20 24.10 18.81
C LYS A 127 -6.07 23.50 17.96
N PRO A 128 -4.90 24.13 17.84
CA PRO A 128 -3.74 23.59 17.11
C PRO A 128 -3.23 22.26 17.69
N HIS A 129 -3.78 21.83 18.82
CA HIS A 129 -3.61 20.51 19.38
C HIS A 129 -4.37 19.42 18.61
N GLY A 130 -5.61 19.68 18.19
CA GLY A 130 -6.47 18.72 17.49
C GLY A 130 -5.98 18.40 16.08
N MET A 131 -5.50 19.40 15.35
CA MET A 131 -4.89 19.21 14.02
C MET A 131 -3.54 18.48 14.09
N ALA A 132 -2.76 18.71 15.16
CA ALA A 132 -1.51 17.99 15.35
C ALA A 132 -1.76 16.51 15.65
N THR A 133 -2.75 16.20 16.50
CA THR A 133 -3.13 14.82 16.84
C THR A 133 -3.77 14.08 15.66
N SER A 134 -4.59 14.75 14.85
CA SER A 134 -5.17 14.11 13.65
C SER A 134 -4.12 13.81 12.58
N LEU A 135 -3.14 14.70 12.36
CA LEU A 135 -2.03 14.42 11.44
C LEU A 135 -1.11 13.29 11.95
N LEU A 136 -0.96 13.13 13.26
CA LEU A 136 -0.21 12.02 13.84
C LEU A 136 -0.97 10.70 13.66
N ARG A 137 -2.28 10.66 13.93
CA ARG A 137 -3.13 9.49 13.65
C ARG A 137 -3.11 9.10 12.18
N LEU A 138 -3.28 10.08 11.28
CA LEU A 138 -3.21 9.85 9.84
C LEU A 138 -1.83 9.32 9.42
N ARG A 139 -0.75 9.78 10.05
CA ARG A 139 0.60 9.24 9.80
C ARG A 139 0.71 7.79 10.21
N GLU A 140 0.17 7.41 11.36
CA GLU A 140 0.17 6.02 11.85
C GLU A 140 -0.65 5.10 10.95
N GLN A 141 -1.86 5.54 10.56
CA GLN A 141 -2.70 4.81 9.59
C GLN A 141 -1.99 4.63 8.25
N LEU A 142 -1.35 5.68 7.72
CA LEU A 142 -0.61 5.61 6.47
C LEU A 142 0.65 4.73 6.59
N ASP A 143 1.31 4.68 7.75
CA ASP A 143 2.45 3.78 8.00
C ASP A 143 2.01 2.32 8.01
N ALA A 144 0.92 2.01 8.73
CA ALA A 144 0.31 0.70 8.74
C ALA A 144 -0.15 0.27 7.34
N ALA A 145 -0.83 1.17 6.62
CA ALA A 145 -1.26 0.95 5.24
C ALA A 145 -0.06 0.67 4.33
N ALA A 146 1.00 1.48 4.38
CA ALA A 146 2.18 1.24 3.53
C ALA A 146 2.88 -0.09 3.82
N LYS A 147 2.97 -0.50 5.08
CA LYS A 147 3.53 -1.81 5.45
C LYS A 147 2.67 -2.94 4.90
N GLY A 148 1.36 -2.88 5.10
CA GLY A 148 0.41 -3.85 4.53
C GLY A 148 0.47 -3.87 3.00
N THR A 149 0.58 -2.69 2.37
CA THR A 149 0.67 -2.59 0.92
C THR A 149 2.03 -3.03 0.36
N PHE A 150 3.09 -2.99 1.16
CA PHE A 150 4.38 -3.53 0.76
C PHE A 150 4.37 -5.06 0.79
N VAL A 151 3.85 -5.66 1.86
CA VAL A 151 3.77 -7.12 2.01
C VAL A 151 2.94 -7.74 0.89
N LEU A 152 1.71 -7.27 0.70
CA LEU A 152 0.84 -7.80 -0.33
C LEU A 152 1.37 -7.49 -1.75
N GLY A 153 2.14 -6.42 -1.95
CA GLY A 153 2.84 -6.18 -3.21
C GLY A 153 3.91 -7.23 -3.51
N ARG A 154 4.68 -7.62 -2.49
CA ARG A 154 5.67 -8.70 -2.60
C ARG A 154 5.01 -10.05 -2.86
N ASP A 155 3.89 -10.35 -2.21
CA ASP A 155 3.12 -11.57 -2.45
C ASP A 155 2.62 -11.61 -3.90
N LEU A 156 2.08 -10.49 -4.41
CA LEU A 156 1.62 -10.39 -5.79
C LEU A 156 2.78 -10.53 -6.80
N ASP A 157 3.96 -9.97 -6.55
CA ASP A 157 5.13 -10.18 -7.41
C ASP A 157 5.46 -11.67 -7.55
N THR A 158 5.47 -12.40 -6.42
CA THR A 158 5.76 -13.83 -6.39
C THR A 158 4.70 -14.64 -7.14
N VAL A 159 3.41 -14.35 -6.91
CA VAL A 159 2.31 -14.99 -7.64
C VAL A 159 2.42 -14.71 -9.15
N SER A 160 2.74 -13.48 -9.56
CA SER A 160 2.95 -13.12 -10.97
C SER A 160 4.05 -13.98 -11.61
N HIS A 161 5.17 -14.11 -10.89
CA HIS A 161 6.33 -14.84 -11.35
C HIS A 161 6.03 -16.34 -11.49
N LEU A 162 5.37 -16.95 -10.50
CA LEU A 162 4.98 -18.36 -10.54
C LEU A 162 3.97 -18.65 -11.65
N VAL A 163 2.98 -17.77 -11.87
CA VAL A 163 2.05 -17.87 -13.00
C VAL A 163 2.79 -17.79 -14.34
N ALA A 164 3.81 -16.93 -14.46
CA ALA A 164 4.63 -16.86 -15.67
C ALA A 164 5.40 -18.17 -15.89
N LEU A 165 6.09 -18.68 -14.86
CA LEU A 165 6.83 -19.94 -14.92
C LEU A 165 5.94 -21.14 -15.29
N LEU A 166 4.75 -21.24 -14.69
CA LEU A 166 3.79 -22.30 -15.00
C LEU A 166 3.28 -22.22 -16.43
N SER A 167 3.00 -21.01 -16.90
CA SER A 167 2.54 -20.79 -18.27
C SER A 167 3.62 -21.21 -19.28
N ASP A 168 4.86 -20.79 -19.07
CA ASP A 168 6.00 -21.16 -19.93
C ASP A 168 6.31 -22.68 -19.82
N GLY A 169 6.16 -23.27 -18.63
CA GLY A 169 6.28 -24.70 -18.38
C GLY A 169 5.22 -25.53 -19.11
N MET A 170 3.96 -25.11 -19.06
CA MET A 170 2.86 -25.76 -19.78
C MET A 170 3.03 -25.67 -21.30
N GLU A 171 3.45 -24.53 -21.83
CA GLU A 171 3.73 -24.39 -23.27
C GLU A 171 4.85 -25.35 -23.72
N ARG A 172 5.90 -25.48 -22.92
CA ARG A 172 6.97 -26.45 -23.15
C ARG A 172 6.46 -27.89 -23.11
N GLU A 173 5.62 -28.23 -22.14
CA GLU A 173 5.03 -29.58 -21.99
C GLU A 173 4.11 -29.93 -23.15
N ILE A 174 3.29 -28.97 -23.61
CA ILE A 174 2.47 -29.12 -24.81
C ILE A 174 3.36 -29.39 -26.03
N ALA A 175 4.44 -28.61 -26.22
CA ALA A 175 5.36 -28.82 -27.33
C ALA A 175 6.07 -30.19 -27.26
N MET A 176 6.50 -30.62 -26.07
CA MET A 176 7.11 -31.95 -25.86
C MET A 176 6.12 -33.08 -26.15
N ALA A 177 4.86 -32.92 -25.72
CA ALA A 177 3.81 -33.90 -26.00
C ALA A 177 3.52 -34.01 -27.51
N MET A 178 3.45 -32.89 -28.22
CA MET A 178 3.31 -32.87 -29.68
C MET A 178 4.48 -33.57 -30.39
N CYS A 179 5.72 -33.28 -29.98
CA CYS A 179 6.90 -33.93 -30.52
C CYS A 179 6.90 -35.47 -30.30
N CYS A 180 6.38 -35.93 -29.14
CA CYS A 180 6.22 -37.37 -28.88
C CYS A 180 5.22 -38.03 -29.84
N VAL A 181 4.12 -37.34 -30.18
CA VAL A 181 3.10 -37.84 -31.10
C VAL A 181 3.64 -37.88 -32.54
N GLU A 182 4.34 -36.83 -32.98
CA GLU A 182 4.90 -36.74 -34.33
C GLU A 182 5.96 -37.82 -34.61
N ARG A 183 6.69 -38.26 -33.59
CA ARG A 183 7.79 -39.23 -33.72
C ARG A 183 7.43 -40.62 -33.21
N VAL A 184 6.14 -40.97 -33.18
CA VAL A 184 5.65 -42.24 -32.57
C VAL A 184 6.35 -43.50 -33.09
N GLU A 185 6.79 -43.50 -34.35
CA GLU A 185 7.51 -44.60 -35.00
C GLU A 185 8.94 -44.79 -34.43
N GLU A 186 9.55 -43.76 -33.86
CA GLU A 186 10.88 -43.79 -33.23
C GLU A 186 10.80 -44.23 -31.75
N ARG A 187 10.32 -45.45 -31.50
CA ARG A 187 10.00 -45.96 -30.14
C ARG A 187 11.04 -45.64 -29.05
N ARG A 188 12.35 -45.80 -29.33
CA ARG A 188 13.41 -45.53 -28.34
C ARG A 188 13.51 -44.04 -27.98
N SER A 189 13.42 -43.17 -28.98
CA SER A 189 13.42 -41.70 -28.84
C SER A 189 12.19 -41.23 -28.06
N VAL A 190 11.01 -41.76 -28.40
CA VAL A 190 9.74 -41.43 -27.72
C VAL A 190 9.77 -41.81 -26.24
N VAL A 191 10.33 -42.97 -25.88
CA VAL A 191 10.43 -43.37 -24.46
C VAL A 191 11.27 -42.39 -23.64
N GLU A 192 12.35 -41.84 -24.21
CA GLU A 192 13.18 -40.83 -23.54
C GLU A 192 12.46 -39.49 -23.45
N MET A 193 11.83 -39.04 -24.54
CA MET A 193 11.02 -37.81 -24.54
C MET A 193 9.86 -37.85 -23.53
N VAL A 194 9.19 -39.00 -23.39
CA VAL A 194 8.12 -39.20 -22.41
C VAL A 194 8.67 -39.15 -20.97
N LYS A 195 9.88 -39.67 -20.72
CA LYS A 195 10.51 -39.54 -19.40
C LYS A 195 10.81 -38.08 -19.07
N GLU A 196 11.28 -37.30 -20.04
CA GLU A 196 11.55 -35.88 -19.85
C GLU A 196 10.26 -35.07 -19.67
N LEU A 197 9.22 -35.34 -20.47
CA LEU A 197 7.90 -34.76 -20.29
C LEU A 197 7.35 -35.02 -18.88
N ARG A 198 7.49 -36.24 -18.36
CA ARG A 198 7.08 -36.57 -16.98
C ARG A 198 7.86 -35.78 -15.93
N ARG A 199 9.17 -35.54 -16.14
CA ARG A 199 9.98 -34.70 -15.25
C ARG A 199 9.52 -33.25 -15.28
N SER A 200 9.27 -32.70 -16.47
CA SER A 200 8.72 -31.35 -16.62
C SER A 200 7.38 -31.21 -15.91
N CYS A 201 6.40 -32.11 -16.18
CA CYS A 201 5.09 -32.06 -15.52
C CYS A 201 5.19 -32.16 -14.00
N SER A 202 6.16 -32.95 -13.49
CA SER A 202 6.42 -33.04 -12.05
C SER A 202 6.97 -31.73 -11.48
N SER A 203 7.82 -31.02 -12.23
CA SER A 203 8.34 -29.70 -11.84
C SER A 203 7.24 -28.63 -11.86
N SER A 204 6.42 -28.60 -12.91
CA SER A 204 5.26 -27.71 -13.01
C SER A 204 4.24 -27.97 -11.90
N ARG A 205 4.02 -29.24 -11.52
CA ARG A 205 3.17 -29.58 -10.38
C ARG A 205 3.68 -28.98 -9.07
N ARG A 206 4.99 -29.02 -8.81
CA ARG A 206 5.59 -28.38 -7.64
C ARG A 206 5.44 -26.85 -7.66
N LEU A 207 5.63 -26.23 -8.82
CA LEU A 207 5.38 -24.79 -9.00
C LEU A 207 3.91 -24.42 -8.78
N ALA A 208 2.97 -25.31 -9.13
CA ALA A 208 1.54 -25.10 -8.89
C ALA A 208 1.20 -25.20 -7.39
N GLU A 209 1.82 -26.13 -6.66
CA GLU A 209 1.71 -26.22 -5.20
C GLU A 209 2.27 -24.96 -4.52
N GLU A 210 3.42 -24.45 -4.97
CA GLU A 210 4.01 -23.20 -4.48
C GLU A 210 3.13 -21.97 -4.82
N LEU A 211 2.55 -21.95 -6.02
CA LEU A 211 1.60 -20.91 -6.41
C LEU A 211 0.37 -20.89 -5.51
N GLU A 212 -0.20 -22.07 -5.21
CA GLU A 212 -1.35 -22.19 -4.31
C GLU A 212 -1.04 -21.62 -2.92
N GLU A 213 0.11 -21.98 -2.35
CA GLU A 213 0.56 -21.45 -1.05
C GLU A 213 0.65 -19.92 -1.06
N HIS A 214 1.32 -19.35 -2.05
CA HIS A 214 1.47 -17.90 -2.15
C HIS A 214 0.14 -17.16 -2.43
N VAL A 215 -0.78 -17.75 -3.20
CA VAL A 215 -2.13 -17.20 -3.39
C VAL A 215 -2.91 -17.22 -2.08
N CYS A 216 -2.85 -18.32 -1.31
CA CYS A 216 -3.50 -18.41 0.00
C CYS A 216 -2.94 -17.37 0.98
N LEU A 217 -1.62 -17.20 1.05
CA LEU A 217 -0.98 -16.17 1.87
C LEU A 217 -1.40 -14.76 1.46
N CYS A 218 -1.39 -14.48 0.15
CA CYS A 218 -1.85 -13.21 -0.42
C CYS A 218 -3.30 -12.90 -0.02
N LEU A 219 -4.21 -13.88 -0.14
CA LEU A 219 -5.62 -13.73 0.24
C LEU A 219 -5.79 -13.54 1.75
N ALA A 220 -5.02 -14.22 2.58
CA ALA A 220 -5.03 -14.03 4.04
C ALA A 220 -4.59 -12.61 4.42
N THR A 221 -3.55 -12.08 3.75
CA THR A 221 -3.10 -10.69 3.93
C THR A 221 -4.19 -9.70 3.52
N ILE A 222 -4.87 -9.91 2.38
CA ILE A 222 -6.01 -9.09 1.94
C ILE A 222 -7.14 -9.13 2.96
N HIS A 223 -7.51 -10.32 3.44
CA HIS A 223 -8.58 -10.50 4.40
C HIS A 223 -8.30 -9.75 5.71
N ARG A 224 -7.07 -9.88 6.22
CA ARG A 224 -6.62 -9.14 7.41
C ARG A 224 -6.62 -7.64 7.19
N ALA A 225 -6.11 -7.18 6.05
CA ALA A 225 -6.11 -5.75 5.70
C ALA A 225 -7.53 -5.19 5.64
N ARG A 226 -8.47 -5.93 5.05
CA ARG A 226 -9.90 -5.56 5.03
C ARG A 226 -10.47 -5.43 6.44
N GLY A 227 -10.19 -6.37 7.34
CA GLY A 227 -10.61 -6.31 8.74
C GLY A 227 -10.09 -5.06 9.46
N LEU A 228 -8.80 -4.74 9.27
CA LEU A 228 -8.20 -3.52 9.83
C LEU A 228 -8.83 -2.24 9.28
N VAL A 229 -9.13 -2.20 7.99
CA VAL A 229 -9.81 -1.05 7.36
C VAL A 229 -11.21 -0.85 7.94
N ILE A 230 -12.00 -1.92 8.07
CA ILE A 230 -13.35 -1.85 8.66
C ILE A 230 -13.26 -1.35 10.10
N GLN A 231 -12.35 -1.92 10.89
CA GLN A 231 -12.16 -1.51 12.29
C GLN A 231 -11.77 -0.03 12.41
N GLU A 232 -10.95 0.48 11.50
CA GLU A 232 -10.51 1.88 11.54
C GLU A 232 -11.64 2.84 11.14
N ILE A 233 -12.46 2.48 10.14
CA ILE A 233 -13.64 3.25 9.76
C ILE A 233 -14.66 3.29 10.90
N SER A 234 -14.90 2.16 11.58
CA SER A 234 -15.82 2.09 12.71
C SER A 234 -15.35 2.83 13.97
N LYS A 235 -14.10 3.30 14.04
CA LYS A 235 -13.61 4.16 15.13
C LYS A 235 -13.79 5.66 14.85
N GLU A 236 -14.09 6.02 13.60
CA GLU A 236 -14.30 7.42 13.19
C GLU A 236 -15.78 7.87 13.29
N GLU A 237 -16.71 6.94 13.55
CA GLU A 237 -18.11 7.20 13.95
C GLU A 237 -18.27 7.27 15.49
#